data_AF-A0A957QZ11-F1
#
_entry.id   AF-A0A957QZ11-F1
#
_cell.length_a   1.000
_cell.length_b   1.000
_cell.length_c   1.000
_cell.angle_alpha   90.00
_cell.angle_beta   90.00
_cell.angle_gamma   90.00
#
_symmetry.space_group_name_H-M   'P 1'
#
loop_
_entity.id
_entity.type
_entity.pdbx_description
1 polymer ?
#
loop_
_entity_poly.entity_id
_entity_poly.type
_entity_poly.pdbx_seq_one_letter_code
_entity_poly.pdbx_strand_id
1 'polypeptide(L)' 'MFKNLRESLRRTRRSVFGQIVNVLGTGEIDDETWEDLEALLLQADMGVPTTLALIEAMQTRVREEGIYRADELLSTMKQA' A
#
# COMPACT_ATOMS: atom_id res chain seq x y z
N MET A 1 -0.95 27.44 4.51
CA MET A 1 -2.04 26.56 4.99
C MET A 1 -1.86 25.10 4.58
N PHE A 2 -1.59 24.77 3.30
CA PHE A 2 -1.45 23.38 2.83
C PHE A 2 -0.15 22.63 3.22
N LYS A 3 0.90 23.35 3.65
CA LYS A 3 2.19 22.73 4.04
C LYS A 3 2.02 21.77 5.21
N ASN A 4 1.21 22.17 6.20
CA ASN A 4 1.01 21.40 7.43
C ASN A 4 0.14 20.16 7.18
N LEU A 5 -0.90 20.26 6.33
CA LEU A 5 -1.73 19.10 5.96
C LEU A 5 -0.91 18.04 5.21
N ARG A 6 -0.10 18.46 4.24
CA ARG A 6 0.81 17.55 3.52
C ARG A 6 1.81 16.88 4.45
N GLU A 7 2.32 17.61 5.45
CA GLU A 7 3.29 17.08 6.39
C GLU A 7 2.66 16.06 7.38
N SER A 8 1.46 16.35 7.87
CA SER A 8 0.67 15.41 8.68
C SER A 8 0.33 14.14 7.90
N LEU A 9 -0.17 14.28 6.67
CA LEU A 9 -0.46 13.14 5.79
C LEU A 9 0.79 12.34 5.44
N ARG A 10 1.95 13.00 5.28
CA ARG A 10 3.24 12.32 5.06
C ARG A 10 3.64 11.45 6.26
N ARG A 11 3.33 11.88 7.48
CA ARG A 11 3.61 11.11 8.71
C ARG A 11 2.70 9.89 8.81
N THR A 12 1.40 10.06 8.55
CA THR A 12 0.43 8.95 8.48
C THR A 12 0.84 7.96 7.39
N ARG A 13 1.17 8.45 6.19
CA ARG A 13 1.67 7.62 5.09
C ARG A 13 2.89 6.82 5.50
N ARG A 14 3.90 7.43 6.13
CA ARG A 14 5.08 6.67 6.61
C ARG A 14 4.72 5.60 7.65
N SER A 15 3.78 5.87 8.54
CA SER A 15 3.35 4.91 9.57
C SER A 15 2.67 3.70 8.94
N VAL A 16 1.67 3.94 8.08
CA VAL A 16 0.93 2.89 7.36
C VAL A 16 1.90 2.06 6.52
N PHE A 17 2.80 2.70 5.77
CA PHE A 17 3.81 1.98 4.98
C PHE A 17 4.77 1.16 5.84
N GLY A 18 5.17 1.66 7.02
CA GLY A 18 6.01 0.88 7.93
C GLY A 18 5.32 -0.37 8.46
N GLN A 19 4.01 -0.29 8.69
CA GLN A 19 3.21 -1.45 9.08
C GLN A 19 3.08 -2.46 7.94
N ILE A 20 2.84 -1.99 6.70
CA ILE A 20 2.77 -2.86 5.53
C ILE A 20 4.11 -3.57 5.27
N VAL A 21 5.25 -2.87 5.37
CA VAL A 21 6.59 -3.48 5.22
C VAL A 21 6.82 -4.61 6.24
N ASN A 22 6.36 -4.42 7.48
CA ASN A 22 6.53 -5.43 8.53
C ASN A 22 5.66 -6.66 8.32
N VAL A 23 4.50 -6.52 7.67
CA VAL A 23 3.55 -7.61 7.45
C VAL A 23 3.89 -8.38 6.17
N LEU A 24 4.10 -7.70 5.05
CA LEU A 24 4.32 -8.33 3.74
C LEU A 24 5.73 -8.93 3.55
N GLY A 25 6.70 -8.56 4.40
CA GLY A 25 8.06 -9.08 4.32
C GLY A 25 8.77 -8.77 2.98
N THR A 26 9.68 -9.66 2.55
CA THR A 26 10.46 -9.53 1.31
C THR A 26 10.20 -10.68 0.32
N GLY A 27 9.04 -11.32 0.44
CA GLY A 27 8.63 -12.47 -0.37
C GLY A 27 8.15 -12.10 -1.77
N GLU A 28 7.72 -13.10 -2.52
CA GLU A 28 6.96 -12.89 -3.76
C GLU A 28 5.57 -12.33 -3.43
N ILE A 29 5.00 -11.58 -4.37
CA ILE A 29 3.62 -11.11 -4.26
C ILE A 29 2.69 -12.26 -4.62
N ASP A 30 1.93 -12.72 -3.64
CA ASP A 30 0.90 -13.75 -3.77
C ASP A 30 -0.46 -13.25 -3.28
N ASP A 31 -1.45 -14.13 -3.24
CA ASP A 31 -2.80 -13.78 -2.80
C ASP A 31 -2.82 -13.38 -1.32
N GLU A 32 -2.01 -14.02 -0.47
CA GLU A 32 -1.86 -13.67 0.96
C GLU A 32 -1.34 -12.23 1.12
N THR A 33 -0.37 -11.83 0.29
CA THR A 33 0.15 -10.46 0.25
C THR A 33 -0.96 -9.42 -0.01
N TRP A 34 -1.90 -9.73 -0.91
CA TRP A 34 -3.01 -8.83 -1.22
C TRP A 34 -4.06 -8.78 -0.11
N GLU A 35 -4.38 -9.92 0.51
CA GLU A 35 -5.31 -10.01 1.64
C GLU A 35 -4.79 -9.21 2.85
N ASP A 36 -3.50 -9.37 3.18
CA ASP A 36 -2.86 -8.63 4.28
C ASP A 36 -2.85 -7.12 4.02
N LEU A 37 -2.59 -6.71 2.78
CA LEU A 37 -2.63 -5.31 2.39
C LEU A 37 -4.06 -4.75 2.49
N GLU A 38 -5.08 -5.51 2.10
CA GLU A 38 -6.49 -5.14 2.28
C GLU A 38 -6.83 -4.91 3.75
N ALA A 39 -6.49 -5.87 4.61
CA ALA A 39 -6.76 -5.78 6.04
C ALA A 39 -6.13 -4.53 6.68
N LEU A 40 -4.88 -4.20 6.31
CA LEU A 40 -4.20 -3.01 6.79
C LEU A 40 -4.85 -1.70 6.34
N LEU A 41 -5.28 -1.65 5.08
CA LEU A 41 -5.95 -0.48 4.51
C LEU A 41 -7.34 -0.26 5.13
N LEU A 42 -8.07 -1.33 5.43
CA LEU A 42 -9.32 -1.26 6.19
C LEU A 42 -9.10 -0.78 7.62
N GLN A 43 -8.05 -1.29 8.30
CA GLN A 43 -7.66 -0.85 9.64
C GLN A 43 -7.24 0.63 9.68
N ALA A 44 -6.76 1.18 8.56
CA ALA A 44 -6.40 2.58 8.42
C ALA A 44 -7.61 3.52 8.16
N ASP A 45 -8.84 3.06 8.42
CA ASP A 45 -10.08 3.81 8.24
C ASP A 45 -10.36 4.28 6.80
N MET A 46 -9.83 3.59 5.77
CA MET A 46 -10.11 3.95 4.37
C MET A 46 -11.49 3.49 3.88
N GLY A 47 -12.09 2.49 4.52
CA GLY A 47 -13.35 1.88 4.12
C GLY A 47 -13.24 0.91 2.92
N VAL A 48 -14.23 0.03 2.79
CA VAL A 48 -14.22 -1.09 1.81
C VAL A 48 -14.14 -0.62 0.35
N PRO A 49 -14.99 0.30 -0.14
CA PRO A 49 -15.01 0.64 -1.57
C PRO A 49 -13.70 1.26 -2.04
N THR A 50 -13.11 2.13 -1.21
CA THR A 50 -11.84 2.80 -1.51
C THR A 50 -10.66 1.82 -1.44
N THR A 51 -10.70 0.89 -0.49
CA THR A 51 -9.66 -0.13 -0.36
C THR A 51 -9.63 -1.05 -1.58
N LEU A 52 -10.78 -1.58 -2.00
CA LEU A 52 -10.87 -2.44 -3.18
C LEU A 52 -10.39 -1.74 -4.45
N ALA A 53 -10.84 -0.50 -4.68
CA ALA A 53 -10.42 0.29 -5.84
C ALA A 53 -8.90 0.54 -5.85
N LEU A 54 -8.29 0.76 -4.66
CA LEU A 54 -6.85 0.93 -4.56
C LEU A 54 -6.10 -0.38 -4.85
N ILE A 55 -6.57 -1.51 -4.32
CA ILE A 55 -5.96 -2.82 -4.57
C ILE A 55 -6.03 -3.19 -6.05
N GLU A 56 -7.16 -3.01 -6.72
CA GLU A 56 -7.30 -3.26 -8.16
C GLU A 56 -6.32 -2.41 -8.99
N ALA A 57 -6.18 -1.13 -8.63
CA ALA A 57 -5.23 -0.23 -9.29
C ALA A 57 -3.78 -0.67 -9.07
N MET A 58 -3.43 -1.12 -7.86
CA MET A 58 -2.10 -1.63 -7.55
C MET A 58 -1.81 -2.93 -8.28
N GLN A 59 -2.73 -3.91 -8.27
CA GLN A 59 -2.57 -5.16 -9.01
C GLN A 59 -2.35 -4.92 -10.51
N THR A 60 -3.11 -4.00 -11.10
CA THR A 60 -2.94 -3.62 -12.51
C THR A 60 -1.55 -3.07 -12.76
N ARG A 61 -1.10 -2.11 -11.93
CA ARG A 61 0.22 -1.49 -12.05
C ARG A 61 1.36 -2.49 -11.89
N VAL A 62 1.27 -3.39 -10.91
CA VAL A 62 2.28 -4.41 -10.63
C VAL A 62 2.43 -5.37 -11.82
N ARG A 63 1.30 -5.76 -12.46
CA ARG A 63 1.32 -6.56 -13.69
C ARG A 63 1.95 -5.80 -14.87
N GLU A 64 1.63 -4.51 -15.03
CA GLU A 64 2.18 -3.67 -16.11
C GLU A 64 3.68 -3.41 -15.94
N GLU A 65 4.14 -3.17 -14.71
CA GLU A 65 5.54 -2.88 -14.39
C GLU A 65 6.40 -4.14 -14.18
N GLY A 66 5.79 -5.34 -14.18
CA GLY A 66 6.50 -6.60 -13.99
C GLY A 66 7.09 -6.73 -12.58
N ILE A 67 6.35 -6.27 -11.58
CA ILE A 67 6.77 -6.30 -10.17
C ILE A 67 6.32 -7.63 -9.58
N TYR A 68 7.26 -8.38 -8.98
CA TYR A 68 6.98 -9.70 -8.42
C TYR A 68 7.32 -9.82 -6.93
N ARG A 69 7.98 -8.81 -6.37
CA ARG A 69 8.45 -8.84 -4.98
C ARG A 69 7.71 -7.82 -4.12
N ALA A 70 7.36 -8.21 -2.90
CA ALA A 70 6.63 -7.36 -1.96
C ALA A 70 7.39 -6.06 -1.63
N ASP A 71 8.73 -6.11 -1.59
CA ASP A 71 9.57 -4.93 -1.37
C ASP A 71 9.50 -3.92 -2.52
N GLU A 72 9.35 -4.41 -3.76
CA GLU A 72 9.17 -3.58 -4.94
C GLU A 72 7.77 -2.97 -5.01
N LEU A 73 6.71 -3.70 -4.65
CA LEU A 73 5.32 -3.20 -4.52
C LEU A 73 5.24 -1.98 -3.59
N LEU A 74 5.94 -2.05 -2.47
CA LEU A 74 6.00 -0.97 -1.49
C LEU A 74 6.70 0.28 -2.05
N SER A 75 7.69 0.08 -2.92
CA SER A 75 8.38 1.18 -3.58
C SER A 75 7.47 1.91 -4.56
N THR A 76 6.62 1.19 -5.29
CA THR A 76 5.65 1.74 -6.26
C THR A 76 4.55 2.54 -5.56
N MET A 77 4.03 2.04 -4.43
CA MET A 77 3.07 2.77 -3.59
C MET A 77 3.64 4.12 -3.09
N LYS A 78 4.95 4.19 -2.80
CA LYS A 78 5.60 5.40 -2.27
C LYS A 78 5.73 6.52 -3.30
N GLN A 79 5.75 6.15 -4.58
CA GLN A 79 5.89 7.05 -5.73
C GLN A 79 4.54 7.54 -6.27
N ALA A 80 3.42 6.94 -5.83
CA ALA A 80 2.06 7.37 -6.13
C ALA A 80 1.61 8.58 -5.29
#